data_AF-A0A3M7LF11-F1
#
_entry.id   AF-A0A3M7LF11-F1
#
_cell.length_a   1.000
_cell.length_b   1.000
_cell.length_c   1.000
_cell.angle_alpha   90.00
_cell.angle_beta   90.00
_cell.angle_gamma   90.00
#
_symmetry.space_group_name_H-M   'P 1'
#
loop_
_entity.id
_entity.type
_entity.pdbx_description
1 polymer ?
#
loop_
_entity_poly.entity_id
_entity_poly.type
_entity_poly.pdbx_seq_one_letter_code
_entity_poly.pdbx_strand_id
1 'polypeptide(L)'
;MDKIKTTKERILFYLEKKGFKKETFYKETGMSSSNFKGMALKSDLGIDKLAKIITFYPELKESSNLTWLITGQGNLTLDDGKKTCPDTTNSNEKNNELADLLASLFAQYNTQDKSLLFIQNQLGRIEKKCDEAFAQQKNFLEKILSQAKP
;
A
#
# COMPACT_ATOMS: atom_id res chain seq x y z
N MET A 1 9.93 -15.65 23.38
CA MET A 1 9.75 -14.21 23.11
C MET A 1 8.33 -13.85 23.49
N ASP A 2 8.18 -12.97 24.47
CA ASP A 2 6.86 -12.54 24.93
C ASP A 2 6.09 -11.91 23.76
N LYS A 3 4.92 -12.49 23.48
CA LYS A 3 4.02 -12.04 22.43
C LYS A 3 3.53 -10.65 22.83
N ILE A 4 4.01 -9.58 22.17
CA ILE A 4 3.51 -8.22 22.38
C ILE A 4 2.01 -8.24 22.05
N LYS A 5 1.13 -8.06 23.05
CA LYS A 5 -0.32 -8.28 22.86
C LYS A 5 -1.08 -6.97 22.66
N THR A 6 -0.72 -5.94 23.41
CA THR A 6 -1.51 -4.71 23.52
C THR A 6 -0.89 -3.52 22.79
N THR A 7 -1.73 -2.54 22.46
CA THR A 7 -1.30 -1.27 21.84
C THR A 7 -0.27 -0.54 22.71
N LYS A 8 -0.42 -0.58 24.05
CA LYS A 8 0.52 0.07 24.97
C LYS A 8 1.89 -0.62 24.97
N GLU A 9 1.92 -1.95 24.92
CA GLU A 9 3.19 -2.69 24.78
C GLU A 9 3.87 -2.38 23.43
N ARG A 10 3.10 -2.25 22.35
CA ARG A 10 3.61 -1.82 21.03
C ARG A 10 4.18 -0.40 21.06
N ILE A 11 3.54 0.53 21.75
CA ILE A 11 4.08 1.89 21.94
C ILE A 11 5.42 1.83 22.66
N LEU A 12 5.52 1.06 23.76
CA LEU A 12 6.79 0.93 24.50
C LEU A 12 7.90 0.29 23.65
N PHE A 13 7.56 -0.73 22.84
CA PHE A 13 8.48 -1.35 21.90
C PHE A 13 8.98 -0.35 20.85
N TYR A 14 8.08 0.48 20.30
CA TYR A 14 8.44 1.54 19.37
C TYR A 14 9.41 2.56 20.01
N LEU A 15 9.14 3.01 21.23
CA LEU A 15 10.02 3.94 21.96
C LEU A 15 11.41 3.33 22.18
N GLU A 16 11.48 2.05 22.55
CA GLU A 16 12.73 1.32 22.72
C GLU A 16 13.51 1.24 21.40
N LYS A 17 12.84 0.91 20.29
CA LYS A 17 13.46 0.83 18.97
C LYS A 17 14.03 2.17 18.48
N LYS A 18 13.35 3.27 18.76
CA LYS A 18 13.82 4.63 18.42
C LYS A 18 14.80 5.21 19.45
N GLY A 19 15.03 4.53 20.58
CA GLY A 19 15.88 5.04 21.65
C GLY A 19 15.28 6.23 22.40
N PHE A 20 13.95 6.38 22.37
CA PHE A 20 13.26 7.44 23.09
C PHE A 20 13.11 7.13 24.57
N LYS A 21 13.39 8.12 25.42
CA LYS A 21 13.21 8.02 26.87
C LYS A 21 11.71 8.05 27.19
N LYS A 22 11.26 7.11 28.03
CA LYS A 22 9.85 6.98 28.43
C LYS A 22 9.36 8.24 29.15
N GLU A 23 10.23 8.86 29.93
CA GLU A 23 9.96 10.10 30.67
C GLU A 23 9.63 11.26 29.71
N THR A 24 10.39 11.37 28.61
CA THR A 24 10.14 12.37 27.56
C THR A 24 8.79 12.11 26.90
N PHE A 25 8.52 10.86 26.52
CA PHE A 25 7.23 10.46 25.94
C PHE A 25 6.06 10.81 26.86
N TYR A 26 6.14 10.50 28.16
CA TYR A 26 5.08 10.82 29.13
C TYR A 26 4.84 12.33 29.25
N LYS A 27 5.92 13.12 29.24
CA LYS A 27 5.84 14.59 29.30
C LYS A 27 5.21 15.18 28.03
N GLU A 28 5.66 14.76 26.85
CA GLU A 28 5.17 15.27 25.56
C GLU A 28 3.71 14.89 25.31
N THR A 29 3.37 13.64 25.57
CA THR A 29 2.00 13.14 25.40
C THR A 29 1.08 13.54 26.56
N GLY A 30 1.62 14.09 27.66
CA GLY A 30 0.88 14.43 28.87
C GLY A 30 0.24 13.21 29.54
N MET A 31 0.84 12.03 29.39
CA MET A 31 0.33 10.78 29.96
C MET A 31 1.11 10.39 31.21
N SER A 32 0.40 9.91 32.23
CA SER A 32 1.06 9.36 33.42
C SER A 32 1.75 8.03 33.12
N SER A 33 2.94 7.84 33.70
CA SER A 33 3.67 6.57 33.65
C SER A 33 2.86 5.39 34.22
N SER A 34 1.91 5.65 35.13
CA SER A 34 1.01 4.63 35.67
C SER A 34 0.11 3.98 34.61
N ASN A 35 -0.18 4.66 33.50
CA ASN A 35 -0.98 4.11 32.40
C ASN A 35 -0.25 3.01 31.62
N PHE A 36 1.07 2.90 31.76
CA PHE A 36 1.93 2.00 30.98
C PHE A 36 2.65 0.97 31.87
N LYS A 37 2.13 0.70 33.07
CA LYS A 37 2.72 -0.24 34.04
C LYS A 37 1.66 -1.20 34.60
N GLY A 38 2.12 -2.36 35.10
CA GLY A 38 1.28 -3.33 35.81
C GLY A 38 0.03 -3.74 35.02
N MET A 39 -1.12 -3.77 35.68
CA MET A 39 -2.40 -4.12 35.02
C MET A 39 -2.84 -3.08 33.99
N ALA A 40 -2.50 -1.80 34.18
CA ALA A 40 -2.87 -0.73 33.26
C ALA A 40 -2.15 -0.85 31.91
N LEU A 41 -1.01 -1.54 31.84
CA LEU A 41 -0.34 -1.87 30.58
C LEU A 41 -1.19 -2.83 29.72
N LYS A 42 -1.94 -3.73 30.36
CA LYS A 42 -2.76 -4.73 29.67
C LYS A 42 -4.14 -4.23 29.26
N SER A 43 -4.55 -3.05 29.73
CA SER A 43 -5.84 -2.45 29.37
C SER A 43 -5.75 -1.65 28.08
N ASP A 44 -6.90 -1.40 27.46
CA ASP A 44 -6.97 -0.57 26.26
C ASP A 44 -6.54 0.87 26.52
N LEU A 45 -6.05 1.50 25.46
CA LEU A 45 -5.75 2.92 25.41
C LEU A 45 -6.93 3.64 24.76
N GLY A 46 -7.44 4.70 25.40
CA GLY A 46 -8.49 5.53 24.82
C GLY A 46 -8.08 6.11 23.45
N ILE A 47 -9.04 6.22 22.54
CA ILE A 47 -8.82 6.70 21.16
C ILE A 47 -8.26 8.13 21.16
N ASP A 48 -8.73 8.97 22.08
CA ASP A 48 -8.24 10.32 22.35
C ASP A 48 -6.74 10.34 22.66
N LYS A 49 -6.28 9.41 23.50
CA LYS A 49 -4.87 9.26 23.86
C LYS A 49 -4.05 8.76 22.68
N LEU A 50 -4.56 7.78 21.95
CA LEU A 50 -3.89 7.24 20.76
C LEU A 50 -3.71 8.32 19.67
N ALA A 51 -4.75 9.13 19.42
CA ALA A 51 -4.68 10.24 18.48
C ALA A 51 -3.61 11.26 18.87
N LYS A 52 -3.48 11.55 20.18
CA LYS A 52 -2.42 12.44 20.69
C LYS A 52 -1.02 11.86 20.42
N ILE A 53 -0.82 10.56 20.66
CA ILE A 53 0.47 9.89 20.40
C ILE A 53 0.85 10.01 18.92
N ILE A 54 -0.05 9.66 18.01
CA ILE A 54 0.24 9.67 16.56
C ILE A 54 0.48 11.10 16.05
N THR A 55 -0.07 12.11 16.72
CA THR A 55 0.20 13.52 16.43
C THR A 55 1.64 13.93 16.82
N PHE A 56 2.14 13.47 17.96
CA PHE A 56 3.52 13.73 18.41
C PHE A 56 4.56 12.86 17.71
N TYR A 57 4.17 11.67 17.22
CA TYR A 57 5.04 10.72 16.53
C TYR A 57 4.46 10.39 15.13
N PRO A 58 4.64 11.29 14.14
CA PRO A 58 4.02 11.15 12.82
C PRO A 58 4.42 9.89 12.06
N GLU A 59 5.58 9.31 12.34
CA GLU A 59 6.00 8.01 11.78
C GLU A 59 5.06 6.84 12.13
N LEU A 60 4.29 6.95 13.21
CA LEU A 60 3.23 5.98 13.55
C LEU A 60 1.94 6.23 12.76
N LYS A 61 1.81 7.37 12.07
CA LYS A 61 0.64 7.72 11.26
C LYS A 61 0.62 6.99 9.92
N GLU A 62 1.77 6.55 9.44
CA GLU A 62 1.88 5.76 8.21
C GLU A 62 0.98 4.53 8.26
N SER A 63 0.31 4.22 7.14
CA SER A 63 -0.76 3.21 7.11
C SER A 63 -0.31 1.83 7.60
N SER A 64 0.95 1.44 7.31
CA SER A 64 1.53 0.16 7.75
C SER A 64 1.80 0.14 9.27
N ASN A 65 2.40 1.21 9.80
CA ASN A 65 2.73 1.34 11.22
C ASN A 65 1.49 1.51 12.09
N LEU A 66 0.48 2.23 11.60
CA LEU A 66 -0.80 2.40 12.29
C LEU A 66 -1.56 1.07 12.38
N THR A 67 -1.56 0.29 11.29
CA THR A 67 -2.16 -1.06 11.27
C THR A 67 -1.48 -1.95 12.30
N TRP A 68 -0.15 -2.00 12.31
CA TRP A 68 0.62 -2.73 13.31
C TRP A 68 0.32 -2.27 14.73
N LEU A 69 0.24 -0.96 14.96
CA LEU A 69 -0.01 -0.37 16.27
C LEU A 69 -1.38 -0.75 16.84
N ILE A 70 -2.42 -0.80 16.01
CA ILE A 70 -3.80 -1.08 16.44
C ILE A 70 -4.06 -2.58 16.50
N THR A 71 -3.74 -3.31 15.43
CA THR A 71 -4.13 -4.73 15.27
C THR A 71 -3.05 -5.69 15.76
N GLY A 72 -1.81 -5.24 15.87
CA GLY A 72 -0.65 -6.10 16.11
C GLY A 72 -0.24 -6.94 14.89
N GLN A 73 -0.89 -6.75 13.74
CA GLN A 73 -0.56 -7.46 12.49
C GLN A 73 0.47 -6.68 11.67
N GLY A 74 1.38 -7.40 11.03
CA GLY A 74 2.47 -6.80 10.26
C GLY A 74 3.68 -6.47 11.11
N ASN A 75 4.59 -5.67 10.55
CA ASN A 75 5.85 -5.27 11.18
C ASN A 75 5.92 -3.74 11.28
N LEU A 76 6.59 -3.26 12.32
CA LEU A 76 6.92 -1.85 12.46
C LEU A 76 8.06 -1.49 11.48
N THR A 77 7.78 -0.62 10.52
CA THR A 77 8.76 -0.09 9.57
C THR A 77 9.24 1.26 10.08
N LEU A 78 10.44 1.28 10.65
CA LEU A 78 11.12 2.51 11.01
C LEU A 78 12.16 2.78 9.93
N ASP A 79 12.05 3.93 9.29
CA ASP A 79 13.18 4.41 8.49
C ASP A 79 14.29 4.77 9.50
N ASP A 80 15.31 3.92 9.55
CA ASP A 80 16.46 4.11 10.41
C ASP A 80 17.28 5.22 9.76
N GLY A 81 17.02 6.47 10.17
CA GLY A 81 17.87 7.63 9.91
C GLY A 81 19.24 7.52 10.58
N LYS A 82 19.91 6.37 10.46
CA LYS A 82 21.32 6.23 10.79
C LYS A 82 22.08 7.15 9.83
N LYS A 83 22.59 8.25 10.38
CA LYS A 83 23.80 8.88 9.86
C LYS A 83 24.93 7.84 9.95
N THR A 84 25.07 7.00 8.94
CA THR A 84 26.30 6.25 8.71
C THR A 84 27.28 7.21 8.06
N CYS A 85 28.45 7.39 8.68
CA CYS A 85 29.61 8.01 8.04
C CYS A 85 29.84 7.35 6.66
N PRO A 86 30.17 8.13 5.61
CA PRO A 86 30.45 7.57 4.31
C PRO A 86 31.89 7.04 4.32
N ASP A 87 32.03 5.72 4.47
CA ASP A 87 33.18 5.02 3.91
C ASP A 87 32.73 4.27 2.65
N THR A 88 33.09 4.88 1.52
CA THR A 88 33.26 4.35 0.17
C THR A 88 33.84 2.93 0.25
N THR A 89 33.29 1.89 -0.37
CA THR A 89 33.31 1.60 -1.82
C THR A 89 32.56 0.28 -1.97
N ASN A 90 31.33 0.24 -2.52
CA ASN A 90 30.60 -0.98 -2.99
C ASN A 90 29.11 -0.72 -3.31
N SER A 91 28.60 0.48 -3.01
CA SER A 91 27.19 0.86 -3.25
C SER A 91 26.87 1.18 -4.72
N ASN A 92 27.87 1.41 -5.56
CA ASN A 92 27.63 1.90 -6.93
C ASN A 92 27.13 0.80 -7.89
N GLU A 93 27.57 -0.46 -7.72
CA GLU A 93 27.13 -1.57 -8.59
C GLU A 93 25.67 -1.96 -8.35
N LYS A 94 25.25 -2.10 -7.08
CA LYS A 94 23.86 -2.46 -6.74
C LYS A 94 22.86 -1.36 -7.10
N ASN A 95 23.27 -0.09 -7.03
CA ASN A 95 22.43 1.02 -7.44
C ASN A 95 22.24 1.05 -8.97
N ASN A 96 23.26 0.64 -9.74
CA ASN A 96 23.17 0.53 -11.20
C ASN A 96 22.27 -0.63 -11.63
N GLU A 97 22.40 -1.81 -11.00
CA GLU A 97 21.51 -2.96 -11.28
C GLU A 97 20.04 -2.63 -11.00
N LEU A 98 19.75 -1.91 -9.90
CA LEU A 98 18.40 -1.48 -9.59
C LEU A 98 17.85 -0.47 -10.61
N ALA A 99 18.70 0.43 -11.10
CA ALA A 99 18.35 1.40 -12.14
C ALA A 99 18.06 0.71 -13.48
N ASP A 100 18.87 -0.27 -13.88
CA ASP A 100 18.67 -1.06 -15.09
C ASP A 100 17.40 -1.92 -14.99
N LEU A 101 17.13 -2.49 -13.81
CA LEU A 101 15.88 -3.21 -13.55
C LEU A 101 14.66 -2.28 -13.67
N LEU A 102 14.76 -1.06 -13.14
CA LEU A 102 13.68 -0.07 -13.25
C LEU A 102 13.45 0.37 -14.71
N ALA A 103 14.53 0.59 -15.47
CA ALA A 103 14.44 0.95 -16.89
C ALA A 103 13.82 -0.18 -17.72
N SER A 104 14.20 -1.43 -17.46
CA SER A 104 13.64 -2.60 -18.15
C SER A 104 12.17 -2.83 -17.79
N LEU A 105 11.77 -2.67 -16.52
CA LEU A 105 10.37 -2.69 -16.08
C LEU A 105 9.55 -1.62 -16.81
N PHE A 106 10.07 -0.40 -16.93
CA PHE A 106 9.39 0.69 -17.61
C PHE A 106 9.22 0.42 -19.11
N ALA A 107 10.26 -0.09 -19.78
CA ALA A 107 10.20 -0.47 -21.18
C ALA A 107 9.20 -1.61 -21.43
N GLN A 108 9.15 -2.61 -20.54
CA GLN A 108 8.20 -3.70 -20.60
C GLN A 108 6.76 -3.20 -20.42
N TYR A 109 6.51 -2.35 -19.42
CA TYR A 109 5.19 -1.77 -19.18
C TYR A 109 4.68 -0.98 -20.39
N ASN A 110 5.53 -0.12 -20.97
CA ASN A 110 5.17 0.65 -22.16
C ASN A 110 4.92 -0.25 -23.39
N THR A 111 5.62 -1.38 -23.50
CA THR A 111 5.38 -2.36 -24.58
C THR A 111 4.05 -3.09 -24.38
N GLN A 112 3.71 -3.44 -23.14
CA GLN A 112 2.42 -4.03 -22.78
C GLN A 112 1.25 -3.07 -23.04
N ASP A 113 1.43 -1.77 -22.76
CA ASP A 113 0.42 -0.75 -23.04
C ASP A 113 0.11 -0.64 -24.55
N LYS A 114 1.14 -0.68 -25.39
CA LYS A 114 0.98 -0.69 -26.86
C LYS A 114 0.29 -1.95 -27.36
N SER A 115 0.61 -3.13 -26.81
CA SER A 115 -0.04 -4.38 -27.22
C SER A 115 -1.51 -4.41 -26.76
N LEU A 116 -1.82 -3.87 -25.58
CA LEU A 116 -3.18 -3.69 -25.09
C LEU A 116 -3.99 -2.78 -26.03
N LEU A 117 -3.43 -1.61 -26.40
CA LEU A 117 -4.08 -0.69 -27.34
C LEU A 117 -4.32 -1.35 -28.71
N PHE A 118 -3.37 -2.16 -29.18
CA PHE A 118 -3.55 -2.92 -30.41
C PHE A 118 -4.72 -3.92 -30.31
N ILE A 119 -4.80 -4.69 -29.22
CA ILE A 119 -5.89 -5.66 -29.00
C ILE A 119 -7.24 -4.94 -28.90
N GLN A 120 -7.32 -3.83 -28.18
CA GLN A 120 -8.54 -3.01 -28.09
C GLN A 120 -9.01 -2.53 -29.46
N ASN A 121 -8.08 -2.08 -30.30
CA ASN A 121 -8.40 -1.68 -31.68
C ASN A 121 -8.90 -2.86 -32.53
N GLN A 122 -8.35 -4.07 -32.35
CA GLN A 122 -8.85 -5.26 -33.05
C GLN A 122 -10.24 -5.66 -32.56
N LEU A 123 -10.50 -5.61 -31.25
CA LEU A 123 -11.83 -5.88 -30.68
C LEU A 123 -12.88 -4.92 -31.28
N GLY A 124 -12.62 -3.62 -31.30
CA GLY A 124 -13.55 -2.66 -31.90
C GLY A 124 -13.83 -2.90 -33.38
N ARG A 125 -12.84 -3.37 -34.15
CA ARG A 125 -13.05 -3.76 -35.56
C ARG A 125 -13.92 -5.00 -35.69
N ILE A 126 -13.75 -5.98 -34.80
CA ILE A 126 -14.53 -7.22 -34.80
C ILE A 126 -15.97 -6.93 -34.38
N GLU A 127 -16.18 -6.14 -33.32
CA GLU A 127 -17.50 -5.69 -32.88
C GLU A 127 -18.26 -5.02 -34.02
N LYS A 128 -17.62 -4.08 -34.73
CA LYS A 128 -18.23 -3.43 -35.90
C LYS A 128 -18.60 -4.42 -37.00
N LYS A 129 -17.73 -5.40 -37.29
CA LYS A 129 -18.03 -6.45 -38.29
C LYS A 129 -19.20 -7.33 -37.85
N CYS A 130 -19.32 -7.64 -36.57
CA CYS A 130 -20.46 -8.37 -36.04
C CYS A 130 -21.76 -7.57 -36.23
N ASP A 131 -21.77 -6.28 -35.87
CA ASP A 131 -22.93 -5.41 -36.05
C ASP A 131 -23.36 -5.31 -37.52
N GLU A 132 -22.40 -5.14 -38.43
CA GLU A 132 -22.65 -5.11 -39.87
C GLU A 132 -23.24 -6.44 -40.37
N ALA A 133 -22.70 -7.57 -39.93
CA ALA A 133 -23.21 -8.89 -40.30
C ALA A 133 -24.64 -9.13 -39.76
N PHE A 134 -24.93 -8.70 -38.53
CA PHE A 134 -26.28 -8.76 -37.96
C PHE A 134 -27.27 -7.89 -38.74
N ALA A 135 -26.87 -6.67 -39.12
CA ALA A 135 -27.70 -5.79 -39.95
C ALA A 135 -27.97 -6.39 -41.34
N GLN A 136 -26.96 -6.99 -41.97
CA GLN A 136 -27.11 -7.68 -43.25
C GLN A 136 -28.05 -8.88 -43.16
N GLN A 137 -27.89 -9.74 -42.14
CA GLN A 137 -28.81 -10.86 -41.93
C GLN A 137 -30.24 -10.39 -41.68
N LYS A 138 -30.44 -9.34 -40.87
CA LYS A 138 -31.76 -8.76 -40.64
C LYS A 138 -32.41 -8.29 -41.94
N ASN A 139 -31.68 -7.53 -42.75
CA ASN A 139 -32.19 -7.05 -44.04
C ASN A 139 -32.52 -8.20 -44.99
N PHE A 140 -31.70 -9.26 -45.01
CA PHE A 140 -31.96 -10.46 -45.80
C PHE A 140 -33.24 -11.18 -45.36
N LEU A 141 -33.45 -11.33 -44.04
CA LEU A 141 -34.67 -11.91 -43.50
C LEU A 141 -35.92 -11.09 -43.85
N GLU A 142 -35.86 -9.76 -43.71
CA GLU A 142 -36.97 -8.88 -44.10
C GLU A 142 -37.31 -9.00 -45.59
N LYS A 143 -36.31 -9.14 -46.45
CA LYS A 143 -36.51 -9.35 -47.88
C LYS A 143 -37.21 -10.68 -48.17
N ILE A 144 -36.79 -11.78 -47.52
CA ILE A 144 -37.47 -13.09 -47.65
C ILE A 144 -38.92 -12.98 -47.21
N LEU A 145 -39.19 -12.39 -46.04
CA LEU A 145 -40.54 -12.23 -45.50
C LEU A 145 -41.44 -11.38 -46.42
N SER A 146 -40.88 -10.37 -47.09
CA SER A 146 -41.62 -9.54 -48.05
C SER A 146 -42.03 -10.31 -49.32
N GLN A 147 -41.22 -11.26 -49.76
CA GLN A 147 -41.50 -12.10 -50.94
C GLN A 147 -42.38 -13.30 -50.62
N ALA A 148 -42.49 -13.69 -49.34
CA ALA A 148 -43.32 -14.80 -48.88
C ALA A 148 -44.75 -14.38 -48.51
N LYS A 149 -45.11 -13.09 -48.63
CA LYS A 149 -46.49 -12.62 -48.46
C LYS A 149 -47.32 -13.02 -49.70
N PRO A 150 -48.45 -13.76 -49.53
CA PRO A 150 -49.32 -14.17 -50.62
C PRO A 150 -50.06 -12.99 -51.27
#